data_AF-A0A1I7YTN8-F1
#
_entry.id   AF-A0A1I7YTN8-F1
#
_cell.length_a   1.000
_cell.length_b   1.000
_cell.length_c   1.000
_cell.angle_alpha   90.00
_cell.angle_beta   90.00
_cell.angle_gamma   90.00
#
_symmetry.space_group_name_H-M   'P 1'
#
loop_
_entity.id
_entity.type
_entity.pdbx_description
1 polymer ?
#
loop_
_entity_poly.entity_id
_entity_poly.type
_entity_poly.pdbx_seq_one_letter_code
_entity_poly.pdbx_strand_id
1 'polypeptide(L)'
;MPDFSRARTPTAYTKSALSMQCKQQALDCLQRLVDLEDKRVLNKTRLHNTTIQKYLLFSQLLRLLDTKLQIDPSGSNKLIFLQICQLFTHFFTVEFLCLPSFIFRKWHQKLLYIKCTPENAEVVFYSGHLHCNRQFLFEKRRDAVEGLKLQLMIQQQLNEREVIIDLELADLEVITRGYLARKKTRELRDEENTALGLNTKGLLLALGRVKPAPKETKVDLPTDMCELKTNLADILEYLKSNYFVVEKDDDEEEQMKPSNAFSEHTESIFETLVSVGLAVAPEVDLLSLVPVKVIVRSTSKSSHTTIFDLRSYLLAAVAIAHALSAFGSTTFKRNNLLFVGRPKSGRSSWSEALAHFLRATLVRVDKKSFVRKPISRQKICQKILQFIREDAYAVVEFNNLEIFKTTSRSRKTVTKKTIRSLLTSLTANPFVQVIGISTTDDLDPVVLKMFNSLIYFNQLDNFERFDMITSTLAQRLTGGTLPDPPTRTVRTEKMTKNMNCGEIIEKVDATFVQK
;
A
#
# COMPACT_ATOMS: atom_id res chain seq x y z
N MET A 1 -35.62 -21.81 -15.12
CA MET A 1 -34.72 -21.16 -14.15
C MET A 1 -33.61 -22.12 -13.77
N PRO A 2 -32.35 -21.80 -14.10
CA PRO A 2 -31.19 -22.41 -13.46
C PRO A 2 -30.54 -21.44 -12.47
N ASP A 3 -30.37 -21.89 -11.24
CA ASP A 3 -29.54 -21.26 -10.21
C ASP A 3 -28.09 -21.15 -10.70
N PHE A 4 -27.62 -19.92 -10.92
CA PHE A 4 -26.22 -19.64 -11.19
C PHE A 4 -25.60 -18.83 -10.05
N SER A 5 -24.49 -19.37 -9.54
CA SER A 5 -23.44 -18.72 -8.72
C SER A 5 -23.64 -18.62 -7.21
N ARG A 6 -23.79 -19.76 -6.53
CA ARG A 6 -22.99 -19.98 -5.31
C ARG A 6 -21.56 -20.28 -5.75
N ALA A 7 -20.61 -19.38 -5.49
CA ALA A 7 -19.20 -19.67 -5.60
C ALA A 7 -18.89 -20.85 -4.68
N ARG A 8 -18.72 -22.05 -5.24
CA ARG A 8 -18.33 -23.24 -4.49
C ARG A 8 -16.94 -22.97 -3.93
N THR A 9 -16.79 -22.98 -2.61
CA THR A 9 -15.50 -23.13 -1.96
C THR A 9 -14.79 -24.34 -2.56
N PRO A 10 -13.53 -24.20 -3.00
CA PRO A 10 -12.80 -25.30 -3.64
C PRO A 10 -12.73 -26.50 -2.69
N THR A 11 -13.04 -27.70 -3.21
CA THR A 11 -12.93 -28.95 -2.47
C THR A 11 -11.48 -29.19 -2.04
N ALA A 12 -11.25 -29.94 -0.95
CA ALA A 12 -9.89 -30.25 -0.46
C ALA A 12 -8.96 -30.82 -1.56
N TYR A 13 -9.52 -31.63 -2.47
CA TYR A 13 -8.82 -32.16 -3.63
C TYR A 13 -8.35 -31.07 -4.62
N THR A 14 -9.18 -30.06 -4.89
CA THR A 14 -8.79 -28.93 -5.75
C THR A 14 -7.75 -28.00 -5.10
N LYS A 15 -7.77 -27.85 -3.77
CA LYS A 15 -6.73 -27.10 -3.04
C LYS A 15 -5.37 -27.80 -3.10
N SER A 16 -5.35 -29.13 -2.93
CA SER A 16 -4.13 -29.94 -3.02
C SER A 16 -3.48 -29.86 -4.42
N ALA A 17 -4.28 -29.96 -5.48
CA ALA A 17 -3.78 -29.86 -6.86
C ALA A 17 -3.22 -28.46 -7.20
N LEU A 18 -3.92 -27.38 -6.81
CA LEU A 18 -3.45 -26.00 -6.98
C LEU A 18 -2.17 -25.73 -6.17
N SER A 19 -2.11 -26.22 -4.94
CA SER A 19 -0.94 -26.15 -4.06
C SER A 19 0.30 -26.78 -4.71
N MET A 20 0.15 -27.96 -5.30
CA MET A 20 1.23 -28.66 -6.03
C MET A 20 1.66 -27.92 -7.31
N GLN A 21 0.71 -27.34 -8.04
CA GLN A 21 1.02 -26.54 -9.23
C GLN A 21 1.81 -25.28 -8.87
N CYS A 22 1.39 -24.52 -7.85
CA CYS A 22 2.12 -23.35 -7.37
C CYS A 22 3.54 -23.72 -6.91
N LYS A 23 3.68 -24.86 -6.21
CA LYS A 23 4.98 -25.38 -5.76
C LYS A 23 5.93 -25.64 -6.93
N GLN A 24 5.49 -26.40 -7.94
CA GLN A 24 6.35 -26.72 -9.08
C GLN A 24 6.82 -25.46 -9.81
N GLN A 25 5.91 -24.51 -10.02
CA GLN A 25 6.24 -23.24 -10.66
C GLN A 25 7.20 -22.39 -9.82
N ALA A 26 7.08 -22.41 -8.49
CA ALA A 26 7.99 -21.70 -7.59
C ALA A 26 9.40 -22.30 -7.64
N LEU A 27 9.52 -23.63 -7.62
CA LEU A 27 10.80 -24.34 -7.77
C LEU A 27 11.46 -24.03 -9.11
N ASP A 28 10.69 -24.06 -10.20
CA ASP A 28 11.21 -23.72 -11.53
C ASP A 28 11.71 -22.26 -11.60
N CYS A 29 11.01 -21.33 -10.96
CA CYS A 29 11.45 -19.93 -10.87
C CYS A 29 12.73 -19.79 -10.06
N LEU A 30 12.83 -20.47 -8.92
CA LEU A 30 13.99 -20.42 -8.05
C LEU A 30 15.23 -21.06 -8.69
N GLN A 31 15.07 -22.21 -9.36
CA GLN A 31 16.15 -22.83 -10.12
C GLN A 31 16.67 -21.90 -11.21
N ARG A 32 15.79 -21.24 -11.98
CA ARG A 32 16.19 -20.25 -12.98
C ARG A 32 16.91 -19.04 -12.36
N LEU A 33 16.54 -18.62 -11.16
CA LEU A 33 17.23 -17.54 -10.45
C LEU A 33 18.66 -17.96 -10.07
N VAL A 34 18.84 -19.18 -9.54
CA VAL A 34 20.16 -19.76 -9.24
C VAL A 34 21.02 -19.83 -10.50
N ASP A 35 20.49 -20.37 -11.60
CA ASP A 35 21.21 -20.48 -12.88
C ASP A 35 21.64 -19.12 -13.47
N LEU A 36 20.95 -18.03 -13.09
CA LEU A 36 21.31 -16.66 -13.48
C LEU A 36 22.36 -16.03 -12.56
N GLU A 37 22.53 -16.51 -11.33
CA GLU A 37 23.59 -16.05 -10.41
C GLU A 37 24.98 -16.56 -10.80
N ASP A 38 25.05 -17.76 -11.38
CA ASP A 38 26.33 -18.41 -11.75
C ASP A 38 26.99 -17.78 -12.99
N LYS A 39 26.24 -16.99 -13.77
CA LYS A 39 26.72 -16.36 -15.01
C LYS A 39 27.40 -15.00 -14.76
N ARG A 40 28.33 -14.90 -13.82
CA ARG A 40 28.93 -13.63 -13.36
C ARG A 40 29.86 -12.92 -14.37
N VAL A 41 30.26 -13.58 -15.46
CA VAL A 41 31.10 -12.97 -16.51
C VAL A 41 30.27 -12.67 -17.75
N LEU A 42 29.52 -11.56 -17.70
CA LEU A 42 28.70 -11.09 -18.83
C LEU A 42 29.10 -9.68 -19.22
N ASN A 43 29.05 -9.38 -20.54
CA ASN A 43 29.20 -8.00 -21.01
C ASN A 43 28.06 -7.11 -20.47
N LYS A 44 28.27 -5.78 -20.43
CA LYS A 44 27.33 -4.82 -19.82
C LYS A 44 25.88 -4.96 -20.30
N THR A 45 25.67 -5.19 -21.60
CA THR A 45 24.32 -5.35 -22.17
C THR A 45 23.63 -6.64 -21.71
N ARG A 46 24.38 -7.76 -21.63
CA ARG A 46 23.86 -9.01 -21.09
C ARG A 46 23.58 -8.91 -19.60
N LEU A 47 24.44 -8.23 -18.83
CA LEU A 47 24.23 -7.97 -17.40
C LEU A 47 22.88 -7.25 -17.15
N HIS A 48 22.59 -6.17 -17.88
CA HIS A 48 21.32 -5.45 -17.73
C HIS A 48 20.09 -6.30 -18.02
N ASN A 49 20.14 -7.13 -19.07
CA ASN A 49 19.05 -8.06 -19.41
C ASN A 49 18.89 -9.13 -18.32
N THR A 50 20.00 -9.66 -17.79
CA THR A 50 19.99 -10.61 -16.67
C THR A 50 19.38 -9.98 -15.42
N THR A 51 19.73 -8.74 -15.07
CA THR A 51 19.12 -8.03 -13.93
C THR A 51 17.61 -7.84 -14.13
N ILE A 52 17.16 -7.48 -15.34
CA ILE A 52 15.72 -7.40 -15.64
C ILE A 52 15.03 -8.77 -15.50
N GLN A 53 15.65 -9.83 -16.01
CA GLN A 53 15.09 -11.19 -15.91
C GLN A 53 14.99 -11.65 -14.46
N LYS A 54 16.02 -11.39 -13.64
CA LYS A 54 15.98 -11.65 -12.19
C LYS A 54 14.80 -10.93 -11.53
N TYR A 55 14.58 -9.66 -11.85
CA TYR A 55 13.43 -8.90 -11.31
C TYR A 55 12.08 -9.55 -11.65
N LEU A 56 11.88 -9.96 -12.92
CA LEU A 56 10.64 -10.61 -13.34
C LEU A 56 10.44 -11.97 -12.66
N LEU A 57 11.51 -12.76 -12.53
CA LEU A 57 11.46 -14.05 -11.84
C LEU A 57 11.18 -13.89 -10.35
N PHE A 58 11.79 -12.92 -9.67
CA PHE A 58 11.46 -12.61 -8.27
C PHE A 58 10.01 -12.17 -8.11
N SER A 59 9.51 -11.29 -8.99
CA SER A 59 8.12 -10.82 -8.96
C SER A 59 7.12 -11.95 -9.17
N GLN A 60 7.44 -12.91 -10.05
CA GLN A 60 6.65 -14.12 -10.24
C GLN A 60 6.73 -15.06 -9.02
N LEU A 61 7.93 -15.29 -8.50
CA LEU A 61 8.15 -16.17 -7.35
C LEU A 61 7.40 -15.67 -6.11
N LEU A 62 7.48 -14.37 -5.81
CA LEU A 62 6.75 -13.77 -4.68
C LEU A 62 5.23 -13.96 -4.79
N ARG A 63 4.66 -13.80 -5.99
CA ARG A 63 3.22 -14.03 -6.23
C ARG A 63 2.82 -15.50 -6.06
N LEU A 64 3.67 -16.42 -6.54
CA LEU A 64 3.43 -17.86 -6.38
C LEU A 64 3.50 -18.28 -4.91
N LEU A 65 4.46 -17.76 -4.16
CA LEU A 65 4.59 -18.01 -2.73
C LEU A 65 3.45 -17.38 -1.92
N ASP A 66 3.01 -16.17 -2.27
CA ASP A 66 1.84 -15.51 -1.69
C ASP A 66 0.56 -16.35 -1.91
N THR A 67 0.34 -16.82 -3.15
CA THR A 67 -0.79 -17.69 -3.49
C THR A 67 -0.72 -19.01 -2.70
N LYS A 68 0.48 -19.58 -2.58
CA LYS A 68 0.71 -20.81 -1.84
C LYS A 68 0.43 -20.62 -0.35
N LEU A 69 0.84 -19.51 0.26
CA LEU A 69 0.54 -19.17 1.65
C LEU A 69 -0.96 -18.99 1.92
N GLN A 70 -1.71 -18.49 0.95
CA GLN A 70 -3.18 -18.40 1.06
C GLN A 70 -3.85 -19.80 1.02
N ILE A 71 -3.22 -20.77 0.38
CA ILE A 71 -3.72 -22.15 0.29
C ILE A 71 -3.29 -22.96 1.52
N ASP A 72 -2.06 -22.78 1.95
CA ASP A 72 -1.34 -23.56 2.95
C ASP A 72 -0.40 -22.62 3.74
N PRO A 73 -0.84 -22.08 4.88
CA PRO A 73 -0.13 -21.03 5.60
C PRO A 73 0.97 -21.54 6.54
N SER A 74 1.48 -22.77 6.40
CA SER A 74 2.43 -23.36 7.36
C SER A 74 3.64 -22.49 7.71
N GLY A 75 4.21 -22.69 8.91
CA GLY A 75 5.41 -21.96 9.37
C GLY A 75 6.56 -22.08 8.37
N SER A 76 6.77 -23.28 7.84
CA SER A 76 7.74 -23.59 6.78
C SER A 76 7.53 -22.74 5.51
N ASN A 77 6.29 -22.61 5.04
CA ASN A 77 5.94 -21.79 3.87
C ASN A 77 6.20 -20.30 4.14
N LYS A 78 5.87 -19.84 5.35
CA LYS A 78 6.06 -18.45 5.76
C LYS A 78 7.54 -18.10 5.86
N LEU A 79 8.38 -19.01 6.37
CA LEU A 79 9.83 -18.82 6.46
C LEU A 79 10.46 -18.65 5.06
N ILE A 80 10.09 -19.53 4.12
CA ILE A 80 10.59 -19.45 2.73
C ILE A 80 10.17 -18.13 2.07
N PHE A 81 8.92 -17.71 2.26
CA PHE A 81 8.46 -16.43 1.74
C PHE A 81 9.28 -15.26 2.28
N LEU A 82 9.57 -15.24 3.59
CA LEU A 82 10.40 -14.22 4.22
C LEU A 82 11.85 -14.22 3.70
N GLN A 83 12.44 -15.40 3.50
CA GLN A 83 13.80 -15.53 2.93
C GLN A 83 13.87 -15.00 1.49
N ILE A 84 12.87 -15.33 0.65
CA ILE A 84 12.81 -14.81 -0.72
C ILE A 84 12.58 -13.28 -0.73
N CYS A 85 11.73 -12.77 0.17
CA CYS A 85 11.54 -11.34 0.36
C CYS A 85 12.84 -10.62 0.72
N GLN A 86 13.67 -11.24 1.57
CA GLN A 86 14.98 -10.71 1.96
C GLN A 86 15.93 -10.58 0.78
N LEU A 87 16.11 -11.68 0.02
CA LEU A 87 16.99 -11.70 -1.15
C LEU A 87 16.51 -10.74 -2.23
N PHE A 88 15.19 -10.70 -2.47
CA PHE A 88 14.60 -9.76 -3.40
C PHE A 88 14.88 -8.31 -3.01
N THR A 89 14.74 -7.96 -1.73
CA THR A 89 14.99 -6.59 -1.24
C THR A 89 16.46 -6.19 -1.44
N HIS A 90 17.38 -7.09 -1.15
CA HIS A 90 18.81 -6.87 -1.39
C HIS A 90 19.08 -6.66 -2.88
N PHE A 91 18.65 -7.60 -3.72
CA PHE A 91 18.77 -7.51 -5.18
C PHE A 91 18.17 -6.21 -5.73
N PHE A 92 16.95 -5.85 -5.29
CA PHE A 92 16.24 -4.68 -5.77
C PHE A 92 17.01 -3.38 -5.46
N THR A 93 17.47 -3.23 -4.23
CA THR A 93 18.14 -2.00 -3.75
C THR A 93 19.61 -1.89 -4.18
N VAL A 94 20.31 -3.01 -4.30
CA VAL A 94 21.75 -3.05 -4.59
C VAL A 94 22.04 -3.20 -6.08
N GLU A 95 21.25 -3.99 -6.81
CA GLU A 95 21.48 -4.27 -8.22
C GLU A 95 20.47 -3.54 -9.12
N PHE A 96 19.18 -3.76 -8.92
CA PHE A 96 18.15 -3.33 -9.87
C PHE A 96 17.99 -1.81 -9.93
N LEU A 97 17.90 -1.12 -8.79
CA LEU A 97 17.80 0.34 -8.73
C LEU A 97 19.08 1.06 -9.20
N CYS A 98 20.20 0.35 -9.36
CA CYS A 98 21.45 0.90 -9.90
C CYS A 98 21.49 0.90 -11.43
N LEU A 99 20.51 0.30 -12.10
CA LEU A 99 20.48 0.28 -13.56
C LEU A 99 20.35 1.71 -14.12
N PRO A 100 21.09 2.04 -15.20
CA PRO A 100 20.93 3.31 -15.90
C PRO A 100 19.49 3.60 -16.37
N SER A 101 19.05 4.85 -16.31
CA SER A 101 17.68 5.28 -16.66
C SER A 101 17.24 4.91 -18.08
N PHE A 102 18.17 4.88 -19.05
CA PHE A 102 17.86 4.51 -20.43
C PHE A 102 17.41 3.05 -20.56
N ILE A 103 17.82 2.18 -19.63
CA ILE A 103 17.41 0.77 -19.60
C ILE A 103 15.93 0.70 -19.22
N PHE A 104 15.50 1.46 -18.22
CA PHE A 104 14.10 1.51 -17.80
C PHE A 104 13.18 2.06 -18.90
N ARG A 105 13.64 3.03 -19.70
CA ARG A 105 12.88 3.51 -20.87
C ARG A 105 12.69 2.42 -21.92
N LYS A 106 13.77 1.71 -22.28
CA LYS A 106 13.73 0.59 -23.24
C LYS A 106 12.93 -0.59 -22.68
N TRP A 107 13.05 -0.87 -21.40
CA TRP A 107 12.33 -1.95 -20.72
C TRP A 107 10.84 -1.65 -20.62
N HIS A 108 10.45 -0.44 -20.23
CA HIS A 108 9.05 -0.03 -20.19
C HIS A 108 8.40 -0.14 -21.58
N GLN A 109 9.10 0.32 -22.62
CA GLN A 109 8.68 0.13 -24.01
C GLN A 109 8.55 -1.34 -24.40
N LYS A 110 9.48 -2.20 -23.95
CA LYS A 110 9.43 -3.65 -24.20
C LYS A 110 8.32 -4.36 -23.42
N LEU A 111 8.05 -3.97 -22.17
CA LEU A 111 6.92 -4.50 -21.39
C LEU A 111 5.58 -4.20 -22.08
N LEU A 112 5.43 -2.98 -22.60
CA LEU A 112 4.26 -2.59 -23.40
C LEU A 112 4.13 -3.40 -24.71
N TYR A 113 5.24 -3.92 -25.24
CA TYR A 113 5.29 -4.63 -26.53
C TYR A 113 5.21 -6.17 -26.41
N ILE A 114 5.68 -6.77 -25.32
CA ILE A 114 5.92 -8.23 -25.21
C ILE A 114 4.67 -9.04 -24.88
N LYS A 115 3.48 -8.46 -24.66
CA LYS A 115 2.33 -9.19 -24.06
C LYS A 115 2.69 -9.91 -22.74
N CYS A 116 3.78 -9.51 -22.06
CA CYS A 116 3.81 -9.69 -20.61
C CYS A 116 2.68 -8.79 -20.10
N THR A 117 1.64 -9.37 -19.53
CA THR A 117 0.61 -8.56 -18.87
C THR A 117 1.30 -7.67 -17.83
N PRO A 118 0.91 -6.40 -17.65
CA PRO A 118 1.42 -5.52 -16.60
C PRO A 118 1.47 -6.22 -15.23
N GLU A 119 0.50 -7.11 -14.98
CA GLU A 119 0.42 -8.01 -13.84
C GLU A 119 1.70 -8.83 -13.57
N ASN A 120 2.50 -9.15 -14.60
CA ASN A 120 3.73 -9.95 -14.47
C ASN A 120 4.97 -9.17 -14.02
N ALA A 121 4.93 -7.84 -14.09
CA ALA A 121 6.00 -6.97 -13.61
C ALA A 121 5.66 -6.29 -12.28
N GLU A 122 4.42 -6.41 -11.81
CA GLU A 122 3.97 -5.86 -10.54
C GLU A 122 4.35 -6.77 -9.38
N VAL A 123 4.88 -6.16 -8.31
CA VAL A 123 5.15 -6.84 -7.05
C VAL A 123 3.97 -6.54 -6.14
N VAL A 124 2.98 -7.43 -6.14
CA VAL A 124 1.78 -7.33 -5.30
C VAL A 124 1.59 -8.67 -4.59
N PHE A 125 1.42 -8.61 -3.28
CA PHE A 125 1.19 -9.77 -2.41
C PHE A 125 0.42 -9.30 -1.16
N TYR A 126 -0.15 -10.25 -0.42
CA TYR A 126 -0.97 -9.96 0.75
C TYR A 126 -0.10 -9.60 1.98
N SER A 127 -0.41 -8.48 2.64
CA SER A 127 0.39 -7.96 3.76
C SER A 127 0.41 -8.88 4.97
N GLY A 128 -0.69 -9.58 5.26
CA GLY A 128 -0.83 -10.40 6.46
C GLY A 128 0.26 -11.46 6.62
N HIS A 129 0.89 -11.88 5.51
CA HIS A 129 1.97 -12.87 5.53
C HIS A 129 3.34 -12.29 5.95
N LEU A 130 3.55 -10.98 5.80
CA LEU A 130 4.77 -10.31 6.28
C LEU A 130 4.76 -10.02 7.79
N HIS A 131 3.59 -10.13 8.42
CA HIS A 131 3.39 -9.69 9.78
C HIS A 131 3.33 -10.89 10.72
N CYS A 132 4.28 -10.96 11.65
CA CYS A 132 4.16 -11.80 12.85
C CYS A 132 3.59 -10.93 13.98
N ASN A 133 2.50 -11.39 14.61
CA ASN A 133 2.05 -10.93 15.93
C ASN A 133 1.68 -9.44 16.18
N ARG A 134 1.65 -8.54 15.19
CA ARG A 134 1.33 -7.11 15.42
C ARG A 134 -0.13 -6.68 15.21
N GLN A 135 -0.98 -7.56 14.69
CA GLN A 135 -2.37 -7.23 14.39
C GLN A 135 -3.14 -6.73 15.62
N PHE A 136 -2.97 -7.43 16.74
CA PHE A 136 -3.64 -7.07 18.00
C PHE A 136 -3.31 -5.65 18.46
N LEU A 137 -2.02 -5.27 18.45
CA LEU A 137 -1.61 -3.91 18.84
C LEU A 137 -2.11 -2.85 17.86
N PHE A 138 -2.08 -3.16 16.56
CA PHE A 138 -2.59 -2.26 15.53
C PHE A 138 -4.09 -2.01 15.68
N GLU A 139 -4.89 -3.06 15.86
CA GLU A 139 -6.34 -2.96 16.10
C GLU A 139 -6.63 -2.19 17.40
N LYS A 140 -5.97 -2.53 18.50
CA LYS A 140 -6.15 -1.84 19.79
C LYS A 140 -5.86 -0.33 19.69
N ARG A 141 -4.80 0.06 18.98
CA ARG A 141 -4.44 1.46 18.77
C ARG A 141 -5.38 2.17 17.81
N ARG A 142 -5.88 1.48 16.79
CA ARG A 142 -6.94 1.99 15.91
C ARG A 142 -8.19 2.31 16.71
N ASP A 143 -8.64 1.37 17.53
CA ASP A 143 -9.85 1.53 18.36
C ASP A 143 -9.69 2.69 19.36
N ALA A 144 -8.49 2.89 19.93
CA ALA A 144 -8.19 4.04 20.79
C ALA A 144 -8.29 5.39 20.05
N VAL A 145 -7.78 5.46 18.81
CA VAL A 145 -7.90 6.66 17.97
C VAL A 145 -9.36 6.92 17.58
N GLU A 146 -10.09 5.86 17.18
CA GLU A 146 -11.50 5.96 16.82
C GLU A 146 -12.38 6.36 18.00
N GLY A 147 -12.14 5.81 19.18
CA GLY A 147 -12.83 6.18 20.42
C GLY A 147 -12.64 7.67 20.76
N LEU A 148 -11.43 8.20 20.59
CA LEU A 148 -11.12 9.61 20.86
C LEU A 148 -11.69 10.53 19.77
N LYS A 149 -11.68 10.10 18.50
CA LYS A 149 -12.36 10.78 17.38
C LYS A 149 -13.86 10.86 17.63
N LEU A 150 -14.48 9.76 18.08
CA LEU A 150 -15.89 9.70 18.44
C LEU A 150 -16.20 10.62 19.62
N GLN A 151 -15.37 10.65 20.67
CA GLN A 151 -15.52 11.58 21.79
C GLN A 151 -15.46 13.05 21.34
N LEU A 152 -14.50 13.40 20.48
CA LEU A 152 -14.38 14.75 19.91
C LEU A 152 -15.56 15.09 19.00
N MET A 153 -16.04 14.13 18.20
CA MET A 153 -17.23 14.30 17.36
C MET A 153 -18.48 14.45 18.20
N ILE A 154 -18.66 13.68 19.28
CA ILE A 154 -19.77 13.84 20.22
C ILE A 154 -19.69 15.22 20.88
N GLN A 155 -18.50 15.67 21.28
CA GLN A 155 -18.29 17.00 21.87
C GLN A 155 -18.55 18.14 20.87
N GLN A 156 -18.31 17.91 19.57
CA GLN A 156 -18.65 18.85 18.48
C GLN A 156 -20.14 18.80 18.12
N GLN A 157 -20.76 17.62 18.07
CA GLN A 157 -22.19 17.44 17.77
C GLN A 157 -23.11 17.86 18.91
N LEU A 158 -22.63 17.85 20.16
CA LEU A 158 -23.34 18.48 21.29
C LEU A 158 -23.48 20.00 21.14
N ASN A 159 -22.71 20.64 20.24
CA ASN A 159 -22.87 22.04 19.88
C ASN A 159 -23.77 22.26 18.65
N GLU A 160 -24.14 21.22 17.90
CA GLU A 160 -24.82 21.35 16.60
C GLU A 160 -25.83 20.21 16.39
N ARG A 161 -27.10 20.41 16.79
CA ARG A 161 -28.23 19.57 16.34
C ARG A 161 -29.51 20.39 16.13
N GLU A 162 -30.12 20.22 14.95
CA GLU A 162 -31.53 19.88 14.65
C GLU A 162 -31.87 20.24 13.17
N VAL A 163 -32.74 19.59 12.36
CA VAL A 163 -33.40 18.26 12.26
C VAL A 163 -34.29 18.30 10.97
N ILE A 164 -34.28 17.24 10.13
CA ILE A 164 -35.42 16.47 9.49
C ILE A 164 -36.49 17.20 8.62
N ILE A 165 -37.24 16.67 7.61
CA ILE A 165 -37.36 15.50 6.68
C ILE A 165 -38.55 15.83 5.73
N ASP A 166 -38.50 15.30 4.50
CA ASP A 166 -39.51 14.86 3.49
C ASP A 166 -40.89 15.52 3.26
N LEU A 167 -41.35 15.41 2.00
CA LEU A 167 -42.77 15.28 1.62
C LEU A 167 -42.94 14.57 0.26
N GLU A 168 -43.73 13.50 0.26
CA GLU A 168 -44.27 12.77 -0.91
C GLU A 168 -45.49 13.47 -1.50
N LEU A 169 -45.84 13.19 -2.77
CA LEU A 169 -47.23 13.30 -3.25
C LEU A 169 -47.48 12.40 -4.48
N ALA A 170 -48.52 11.58 -4.33
CA ALA A 170 -49.07 10.64 -5.29
C ALA A 170 -50.04 11.35 -6.24
N ASP A 171 -49.94 11.05 -7.55
CA ASP A 171 -51.04 11.15 -8.53
C ASP A 171 -50.49 10.83 -9.94
N LEU A 172 -50.48 9.57 -10.38
CA LEU A 172 -50.10 9.24 -11.78
C LEU A 172 -50.49 7.81 -12.23
N GLU A 173 -51.72 7.34 -11.96
CA GLU A 173 -52.05 5.90 -12.12
C GLU A 173 -52.83 5.43 -13.36
N VAL A 174 -53.12 6.26 -14.38
CA VAL A 174 -53.92 5.76 -15.54
C VAL A 174 -53.24 5.89 -16.92
N ILE A 175 -52.15 6.65 -17.05
CA ILE A 175 -51.35 6.74 -18.29
C ILE A 175 -50.22 5.67 -18.33
N THR A 176 -50.03 4.96 -17.22
CA THR A 176 -48.80 4.24 -16.88
C THR A 176 -48.65 2.85 -17.51
N ARG A 177 -49.69 2.13 -17.96
CA ARG A 177 -49.52 0.70 -18.35
C ARG A 177 -48.65 0.44 -19.60
N GLY A 178 -48.79 1.23 -20.67
CA GLY A 178 -47.97 1.06 -21.89
C GLY A 178 -46.57 1.69 -21.80
N TYR A 179 -46.43 2.73 -20.98
CA TYR A 179 -45.13 3.30 -20.61
C TYR A 179 -44.38 2.35 -19.67
N LEU A 180 -45.04 1.80 -18.65
CA LEU A 180 -44.46 0.85 -17.71
C LEU A 180 -44.04 -0.46 -18.38
N ALA A 181 -44.76 -0.97 -19.38
CA ALA A 181 -44.32 -2.16 -20.11
C ALA A 181 -43.02 -1.90 -20.88
N ARG A 182 -42.93 -0.79 -21.63
CA ARG A 182 -41.70 -0.40 -22.35
C ARG A 182 -40.57 0.01 -21.41
N LYS A 183 -40.89 0.67 -20.30
CA LYS A 183 -39.98 1.00 -19.22
C LYS A 183 -39.44 -0.29 -18.61
N LYS A 184 -40.29 -1.28 -18.32
CA LYS A 184 -39.92 -2.58 -17.76
C LYS A 184 -39.10 -3.43 -18.72
N THR A 185 -39.38 -3.41 -20.03
CA THR A 185 -38.51 -4.07 -21.01
C THR A 185 -37.14 -3.40 -21.12
N ARG A 186 -37.08 -2.06 -21.02
CA ARG A 186 -35.81 -1.33 -20.96
C ARG A 186 -35.07 -1.60 -19.66
N GLU A 187 -35.76 -1.58 -18.52
CA GLU A 187 -35.23 -1.92 -17.19
C GLU A 187 -34.68 -3.35 -17.20
N LEU A 188 -35.42 -4.34 -17.71
CA LEU A 188 -34.96 -5.72 -17.84
C LEU A 188 -33.73 -5.87 -18.74
N ARG A 189 -33.69 -5.12 -19.86
CA ARG A 189 -32.52 -5.11 -20.76
C ARG A 189 -31.33 -4.37 -20.15
N ASP A 190 -31.57 -3.34 -19.36
CA ASP A 190 -30.53 -2.64 -18.60
C ASP A 190 -30.03 -3.50 -17.44
N GLU A 191 -30.90 -4.26 -16.77
CA GLU A 191 -30.56 -5.27 -15.76
C GLU A 191 -29.72 -6.39 -16.38
N GLU A 192 -30.09 -6.89 -17.56
CA GLU A 192 -29.33 -7.89 -18.32
C GLU A 192 -27.96 -7.33 -18.73
N ASN A 193 -27.91 -6.13 -19.32
CA ASN A 193 -26.66 -5.45 -19.65
C ASN A 193 -25.79 -5.16 -18.42
N THR A 194 -26.41 -4.87 -17.27
CA THR A 194 -25.71 -4.69 -15.99
C THR A 194 -25.15 -6.01 -15.48
N ALA A 195 -25.93 -7.10 -15.54
CA ALA A 195 -25.47 -8.44 -15.16
C ALA A 195 -24.31 -8.93 -16.05
N LEU A 196 -24.33 -8.56 -17.34
CA LEU A 196 -23.29 -8.89 -18.31
C LEU A 196 -22.10 -7.92 -18.32
N GLY A 197 -22.14 -6.83 -17.53
CA GLY A 197 -21.07 -5.82 -17.49
C GLY A 197 -20.97 -4.94 -18.75
N LEU A 198 -21.97 -4.97 -19.63
CA LEU A 198 -21.99 -4.29 -20.94
C LEU A 198 -22.41 -2.82 -20.86
N ASN A 199 -23.04 -2.40 -19.76
CA ASN A 199 -23.34 -0.99 -19.49
C ASN A 199 -22.49 -0.45 -18.33
N THR A 200 -22.43 0.87 -18.19
CA THR A 200 -21.57 1.54 -17.20
C THR A 200 -21.89 1.09 -15.77
N LYS A 201 -23.16 0.81 -15.45
CA LYS A 201 -23.58 0.26 -14.15
C LYS A 201 -22.95 -1.10 -13.88
N GLY A 202 -23.03 -2.01 -14.85
CA GLY A 202 -22.44 -3.35 -14.75
C GLY A 202 -20.92 -3.31 -14.61
N LEU A 203 -20.26 -2.46 -15.39
CA LEU A 203 -18.81 -2.24 -15.27
C LEU A 203 -18.43 -1.70 -13.88
N LEU A 204 -19.11 -0.67 -13.38
CA LEU A 204 -18.84 -0.08 -12.07
C LEU A 204 -19.13 -1.05 -10.93
N LEU A 205 -20.20 -1.85 -11.02
CA LEU A 205 -20.48 -2.90 -10.04
C LEU A 205 -19.42 -4.02 -10.08
N ALA A 206 -18.93 -4.39 -11.27
CA ALA A 206 -17.85 -5.37 -11.40
C ALA A 206 -16.53 -4.85 -10.81
N LEU A 207 -16.22 -3.56 -11.00
CA LEU A 207 -15.03 -2.91 -10.43
C LEU A 207 -15.17 -2.65 -8.92
N GLY A 208 -16.37 -2.36 -8.44
CA GLY A 208 -16.69 -2.10 -7.03
C GLY A 208 -16.87 -3.37 -6.20
N ARG A 209 -16.90 -4.56 -6.82
CA ARG A 209 -16.77 -5.84 -6.11
C ARG A 209 -15.36 -5.91 -5.55
N VAL A 210 -15.22 -5.46 -4.30
CA VAL A 210 -14.03 -5.69 -3.49
C VAL A 210 -13.72 -7.18 -3.58
N LYS A 211 -12.59 -7.54 -4.20
CA LYS A 211 -12.10 -8.91 -4.11
C LYS A 211 -12.04 -9.23 -2.61
N PRO A 212 -12.74 -10.25 -2.11
CA PRO A 212 -12.73 -10.55 -0.70
C PRO A 212 -11.27 -10.68 -0.28
N ALA A 213 -10.85 -9.90 0.72
CA ALA A 213 -9.54 -10.07 1.30
C ALA A 213 -9.40 -11.56 1.68
N PRO A 214 -8.27 -12.22 1.34
CA PRO A 214 -8.04 -13.59 1.77
C PRO A 214 -8.27 -13.69 3.28
N LYS A 215 -8.88 -14.80 3.74
CA LYS A 215 -9.07 -15.03 5.18
C LYS A 215 -7.73 -14.92 5.89
N GLU A 216 -7.65 -14.09 6.93
CA GLU A 216 -6.44 -13.94 7.75
C GLU A 216 -6.07 -15.28 8.40
N THR A 217 -4.96 -15.87 7.97
CA THR A 217 -4.37 -17.05 8.59
C THR A 217 -3.30 -16.61 9.59
N LYS A 218 -3.58 -16.86 10.87
CA LYS A 218 -2.66 -16.60 11.99
C LYS A 218 -1.66 -17.73 12.06
N VAL A 219 -0.52 -17.56 11.41
CA VAL A 219 0.63 -18.45 11.59
C VAL A 219 1.77 -17.62 12.12
N ASP A 220 2.14 -17.86 13.37
CA ASP A 220 3.20 -17.14 14.06
C ASP A 220 4.49 -17.94 13.97
N LEU A 221 5.55 -17.29 13.50
CA LEU A 221 6.89 -17.88 13.46
C LEU A 221 7.63 -17.49 14.73
N PRO A 222 8.21 -18.45 15.48
CA PRO A 222 9.11 -18.16 16.57
C PRO A 222 10.33 -17.35 16.06
N THR A 223 10.73 -16.33 16.83
CA THR A 223 11.81 -15.39 16.44
C THR A 223 13.18 -16.10 16.36
N ASP A 224 13.31 -17.18 17.13
CA ASP A 224 14.43 -18.10 17.29
C ASP A 224 14.53 -19.18 16.19
N MET A 225 13.46 -19.45 15.44
CA MET A 225 13.47 -20.38 14.29
C MET A 225 13.94 -19.71 12.97
N CYS A 226 14.22 -18.41 12.99
CA CYS A 226 14.51 -17.62 11.79
C CYS A 226 16.02 -17.48 11.51
N GLU A 227 16.75 -18.60 11.37
CA GLU A 227 18.05 -18.57 10.69
C GLU A 227 17.82 -18.36 9.17
N LEU A 228 17.72 -17.09 8.79
CA LEU A 228 17.49 -16.69 7.40
C LEU A 228 18.73 -17.05 6.55
N LYS A 229 18.55 -17.99 5.61
CA LYS A 229 19.59 -18.35 4.64
C LYS A 229 19.95 -17.13 3.77
N THR A 230 21.22 -16.99 3.42
CA THR A 230 21.76 -15.78 2.78
C THR A 230 21.98 -15.91 1.27
N ASN A 231 21.79 -17.11 0.69
CA ASN A 231 21.97 -17.36 -0.74
C ASN A 231 20.79 -18.17 -1.34
N LEU A 232 20.58 -18.06 -2.66
CA LEU A 232 19.46 -18.72 -3.35
C LEU A 232 19.60 -20.25 -3.41
N ALA A 233 20.84 -20.77 -3.42
CA ALA A 233 21.12 -22.20 -3.52
C ALA A 233 20.69 -22.95 -2.23
N ASP A 234 21.02 -22.40 -1.06
CA ASP A 234 20.65 -22.92 0.25
C ASP A 234 19.12 -22.89 0.44
N ILE A 235 18.44 -21.85 -0.05
CA ILE A 235 16.97 -21.77 0.00
C ILE A 235 16.36 -22.81 -0.92
N LEU A 236 16.93 -23.03 -2.11
CA LEU A 236 16.48 -24.06 -3.03
C LEU A 236 16.69 -25.46 -2.46
N GLU A 237 17.82 -25.71 -1.80
CA GLU A 237 18.09 -26.97 -1.09
C GLU A 237 17.13 -27.14 0.09
N TYR A 238 16.90 -26.09 0.88
CA TYR A 238 15.94 -26.11 1.98
C TYR A 238 14.51 -26.40 1.49
N LEU A 239 14.09 -25.77 0.39
CA LEU A 239 12.82 -26.07 -0.30
C LEU A 239 12.77 -27.51 -0.82
N LYS A 240 13.88 -28.04 -1.35
CA LYS A 240 13.94 -29.44 -1.80
C LYS A 240 13.89 -30.43 -0.64
N SER A 241 14.38 -30.07 0.55
CA SER A 241 14.50 -30.98 1.69
C SER A 241 13.30 -30.93 2.65
N ASN A 242 12.70 -29.75 2.87
CA ASN A 242 11.65 -29.56 3.89
C ASN A 242 10.25 -29.42 3.30
N TYR A 243 10.13 -29.16 2.00
CA TYR A 243 8.84 -28.82 1.36
C TYR A 243 8.13 -30.03 0.71
N PHE A 244 8.65 -31.25 0.88
CA PHE A 244 8.00 -32.50 0.46
C PHE A 244 7.26 -33.22 1.58
N VAL A 245 7.43 -32.79 2.82
CA VAL A 245 6.62 -33.30 3.92
C VAL A 245 5.33 -32.49 3.90
N VAL A 246 4.23 -33.15 3.54
CA VAL A 246 2.91 -32.69 3.96
C VAL A 246 2.99 -32.75 5.47
N GLU A 247 3.18 -31.60 6.12
CA GLU A 247 2.99 -31.52 7.56
C GLU A 247 1.59 -32.12 7.80
N LYS A 248 1.54 -33.18 8.62
CA LYS A 248 0.26 -33.64 9.15
C LYS A 248 -0.37 -32.40 9.80
N ASP A 249 -1.68 -32.28 9.70
CA ASP A 249 -2.43 -31.33 10.51
C ASP A 249 -2.13 -31.69 11.97
N ASP A 250 -1.06 -31.11 12.53
CA ASP A 250 -0.78 -31.15 13.94
C ASP A 250 -1.78 -30.17 14.54
N ASP A 251 -2.97 -30.71 14.84
CA ASP A 251 -4.11 -30.06 15.50
C ASP A 251 -3.78 -29.54 16.93
N GLU A 252 -2.50 -29.46 17.30
CA GLU A 252 -2.01 -29.01 18.60
C GLU A 252 -0.79 -28.09 18.47
N GLU A 253 -0.82 -27.09 17.59
CA GLU A 253 -0.02 -25.89 17.86
C GLU A 253 -0.67 -25.12 19.00
N GLU A 254 -0.16 -25.34 20.23
CA GLU A 254 -0.35 -24.42 21.35
C GLU A 254 -0.22 -23.00 20.82
N GLN A 255 -1.31 -22.22 20.88
CA GLN A 255 -1.30 -20.79 20.65
C GLN A 255 -0.38 -20.15 21.68
N MET A 256 0.93 -20.16 21.44
CA MET A 256 1.88 -19.38 22.19
C MET A 256 1.45 -17.93 22.06
N LYS A 257 1.05 -17.34 23.19
CA LYS A 257 0.62 -15.95 23.27
C LYS A 257 1.63 -15.07 22.53
N PRO A 258 1.20 -14.20 21.61
CA PRO A 258 2.05 -13.21 20.98
C PRO A 258 2.93 -12.52 22.03
N SER A 259 4.21 -12.86 22.04
CA SER A 259 5.23 -12.11 22.79
C SER A 259 5.57 -10.85 22.00
N ASN A 260 4.60 -9.94 21.92
CA ASN A 260 4.84 -8.56 21.57
C ASN A 260 4.51 -7.78 22.84
N ALA A 261 5.56 -7.35 23.54
CA ALA A 261 5.51 -6.73 24.86
C ALA A 261 4.59 -5.50 24.86
N PHE A 262 3.31 -5.74 25.10
CA PHE A 262 2.35 -4.71 25.44
C PHE A 262 2.90 -3.97 26.67
N SER A 263 3.23 -2.70 26.50
CA SER A 263 3.79 -1.85 27.54
C SER A 263 2.78 -0.76 27.85
N GLU A 264 2.19 -0.80 29.05
CA GLU A 264 1.25 0.23 29.50
C GLU A 264 1.84 1.63 29.40
N HIS A 265 3.14 1.75 29.66
CA HIS A 265 3.89 3.00 29.53
C HIS A 265 3.99 3.48 28.08
N THR A 266 4.26 2.57 27.14
CA THR A 266 4.33 2.90 25.71
C THR A 266 2.96 3.29 25.16
N GLU A 267 1.89 2.61 25.59
CA GLU A 267 0.52 2.98 25.22
C GLU A 267 0.08 4.31 25.83
N SER A 268 0.49 4.64 27.06
CA SER A 268 0.26 5.97 27.65
C SER A 268 0.95 7.08 26.83
N ILE A 269 2.14 6.82 26.31
CA ILE A 269 2.81 7.74 25.38
C ILE A 269 2.02 7.84 24.06
N PHE A 270 1.54 6.72 23.53
CA PHE A 270 0.71 6.69 22.32
C PHE A 270 -0.57 7.51 22.50
N GLU A 271 -1.34 7.31 23.58
CA GLU A 271 -2.54 8.09 23.91
C GLU A 271 -2.23 9.59 24.03
N THR A 272 -1.07 9.95 24.59
CA THR A 272 -0.60 11.34 24.59
C THR A 272 -0.41 11.85 23.16
N LEU A 273 0.20 11.07 22.27
CA LEU A 273 0.39 11.45 20.86
C LEU A 273 -0.95 11.54 20.10
N VAL A 274 -1.93 10.70 20.42
CA VAL A 274 -3.28 10.74 19.85
C VAL A 274 -4.04 11.98 20.32
N SER A 275 -4.02 12.27 21.62
CA SER A 275 -4.72 13.44 22.18
C SER A 275 -4.18 14.78 21.65
N VAL A 276 -2.89 14.83 21.31
CA VAL A 276 -2.34 16.00 20.60
C VAL A 276 -2.54 15.94 19.09
N GLY A 277 -3.18 14.91 18.53
CA GLY A 277 -3.46 14.77 17.10
C GLY A 277 -2.21 14.55 16.24
N LEU A 278 -1.20 13.84 16.77
CA LEU A 278 0.00 13.45 16.04
C LEU A 278 -0.07 11.99 15.59
N ALA A 279 -0.47 11.09 16.48
CA ALA A 279 -0.72 9.71 16.11
C ALA A 279 -2.10 9.58 15.47
N VAL A 280 -2.17 8.86 14.37
CA VAL A 280 -3.40 8.63 13.60
C VAL A 280 -3.53 7.15 13.25
N ALA A 281 -4.77 6.67 13.25
CA ALA A 281 -5.11 5.37 12.69
C ALA A 281 -5.11 5.50 11.17
N PRO A 282 -4.28 4.74 10.45
CA PRO A 282 -4.32 4.74 9.01
C PRO A 282 -5.57 3.96 8.55
N GLU A 283 -6.40 4.57 7.69
CA GLU A 283 -7.68 3.99 7.24
C GLU A 283 -7.62 3.54 5.77
N VAL A 284 -6.65 4.04 5.02
CA VAL A 284 -6.52 3.76 3.57
C VAL A 284 -5.81 2.44 3.34
N ASP A 285 -6.37 1.54 2.54
CA ASP A 285 -5.67 0.31 2.14
C ASP A 285 -4.79 0.53 0.89
N LEU A 286 -3.54 0.06 0.92
CA LEU A 286 -2.58 0.18 -0.18
C LEU A 286 -3.05 -0.53 -1.46
N LEU A 287 -3.77 -1.65 -1.30
CA LEU A 287 -4.30 -2.41 -2.42
C LEU A 287 -5.57 -1.76 -3.01
N SER A 288 -6.25 -0.89 -2.24
CA SER A 288 -7.42 -0.13 -2.69
C SER A 288 -7.07 1.11 -3.52
N LEU A 289 -5.84 1.63 -3.39
CA LEU A 289 -5.40 2.80 -4.15
C LEU A 289 -5.19 2.45 -5.62
N VAL A 290 -5.65 3.31 -6.53
CA VAL A 290 -5.39 3.16 -7.97
C VAL A 290 -3.88 3.20 -8.23
N PRO A 291 -3.31 2.24 -9.00
CA PRO A 291 -1.89 2.26 -9.35
C PRO A 291 -1.51 3.57 -10.04
N VAL A 292 -0.35 4.13 -9.70
CA VAL A 292 0.13 5.38 -10.32
C VAL A 292 1.61 5.26 -10.64
N LYS A 293 1.99 5.63 -11.86
CA LYS A 293 3.38 5.74 -12.27
C LYS A 293 3.99 7.02 -11.73
N VAL A 294 5.10 6.84 -11.04
CA VAL A 294 5.89 7.92 -10.46
C VAL A 294 7.28 7.95 -11.04
N ILE A 295 7.90 9.12 -11.03
CA ILE A 295 9.34 9.21 -11.25
C ILE A 295 10.02 9.03 -9.90
N VAL A 296 10.97 8.09 -9.82
CA VAL A 296 11.81 7.88 -8.65
C VAL A 296 13.22 8.37 -8.96
N ARG A 297 13.81 9.16 -8.06
CA ARG A 297 15.20 9.64 -8.12
C ARG A 297 15.91 9.23 -6.84
N SER A 298 17.02 8.51 -6.94
CA SER A 298 17.89 8.26 -5.79
C SER A 298 18.69 9.52 -5.44
N THR A 299 18.91 9.78 -4.15
CA THR A 299 19.81 10.86 -3.70
C THR A 299 21.25 10.41 -3.51
N SER A 300 21.48 9.11 -3.32
CA SER A 300 22.77 8.53 -2.95
C SER A 300 23.54 7.93 -4.12
N LYS A 301 22.84 7.54 -5.18
CA LYS A 301 23.42 7.01 -6.42
C LYS A 301 23.00 7.95 -7.55
N SER A 302 23.90 8.18 -8.52
CA SER A 302 23.74 8.90 -9.81
C SER A 302 22.34 9.45 -10.13
N SER A 303 22.25 10.66 -10.71
CA SER A 303 21.04 11.42 -11.10
C SER A 303 20.00 10.73 -12.01
N HIS A 304 20.08 9.42 -12.20
CA HIS A 304 19.14 8.60 -12.93
C HIS A 304 17.75 8.65 -12.28
N THR A 305 16.79 9.07 -13.11
CA THR A 305 15.37 8.97 -12.84
C THR A 305 14.83 7.70 -13.44
N THR A 306 14.00 6.99 -12.70
CA THR A 306 13.33 5.77 -13.14
C THR A 306 11.81 5.99 -13.05
N ILE A 307 11.05 5.38 -13.96
CA ILE A 307 9.59 5.41 -13.91
C ILE A 307 9.14 4.07 -13.36
N PHE A 308 8.35 4.10 -12.30
CA PHE A 308 7.87 2.90 -11.61
C PHE A 308 6.40 3.05 -11.25
N ASP A 309 5.69 1.92 -11.24
CA ASP A 309 4.45 1.82 -10.47
C ASP A 309 4.78 2.05 -8.98
N LEU A 310 4.09 3.03 -8.38
CA LEU A 310 4.36 3.46 -7.00
C LEU A 310 4.11 2.33 -6.01
N ARG A 311 3.05 1.53 -6.19
CA ARG A 311 2.71 0.45 -5.26
C ARG A 311 3.83 -0.58 -5.21
N SER A 312 4.23 -1.09 -6.38
CA SER A 312 5.30 -2.06 -6.51
C SER A 312 6.63 -1.53 -5.96
N TYR A 313 6.92 -0.25 -6.20
CA TYR A 313 8.11 0.40 -5.64
C TYR A 313 8.07 0.46 -4.11
N LEU A 314 6.96 0.89 -3.51
CA LEU A 314 6.82 0.97 -2.05
C LEU A 314 6.91 -0.42 -1.40
N LEU A 315 6.32 -1.44 -2.02
CA LEU A 315 6.41 -2.81 -1.53
C LEU A 315 7.86 -3.32 -1.54
N ALA A 316 8.55 -3.16 -2.67
CA ALA A 316 9.92 -3.64 -2.85
C ALA A 316 10.96 -2.85 -2.03
N ALA A 317 10.84 -1.53 -1.98
CA ALA A 317 11.86 -0.66 -1.40
C ALA A 317 11.64 -0.33 0.08
N VAL A 318 10.41 -0.51 0.59
CA VAL A 318 10.04 -0.09 1.94
C VAL A 318 9.32 -1.18 2.70
N ALA A 319 8.22 -1.73 2.18
CA ALA A 319 7.34 -2.56 2.98
C ALA A 319 8.03 -3.85 3.46
N ILE A 320 8.75 -4.52 2.56
CA ILE A 320 9.48 -5.74 2.90
C ILE A 320 10.60 -5.44 3.91
N ALA A 321 11.43 -4.42 3.66
CA ALA A 321 12.51 -4.06 4.59
C ALA A 321 11.97 -3.67 5.98
N HIS A 322 10.83 -2.97 6.02
CA HIS A 322 10.17 -2.60 7.27
C HIS A 322 9.65 -3.83 8.02
N ALA A 323 8.98 -4.75 7.34
CA ALA A 323 8.52 -6.00 7.96
C ALA A 323 9.69 -6.85 8.46
N LEU A 324 10.73 -7.03 7.64
CA LEU A 324 11.92 -7.81 8.01
C LEU A 324 12.70 -7.22 9.19
N SER A 325 12.63 -5.90 9.41
CA SER A 325 13.29 -5.27 10.57
C SER A 325 12.68 -5.64 11.92
N ALA A 326 11.49 -6.27 11.95
CA ALA A 326 10.94 -6.86 13.16
C ALA A 326 11.65 -8.16 13.56
N PHE A 327 12.41 -8.76 12.65
CA PHE A 327 13.19 -9.97 12.88
C PHE A 327 14.62 -9.55 13.28
N GLY A 328 15.02 -9.89 14.50
CA GLY A 328 16.20 -9.34 15.19
C GLY A 328 17.57 -9.56 14.55
N SER A 329 17.65 -10.27 13.42
CA SER A 329 18.89 -10.59 12.69
C SER A 329 19.16 -9.71 11.47
N THR A 330 18.27 -8.77 11.11
CA THR A 330 18.39 -8.07 9.82
C THR A 330 19.10 -6.71 9.90
N THR A 331 19.99 -6.46 8.94
CA THR A 331 20.78 -5.22 8.80
C THR A 331 20.16 -4.24 7.79
N PHE A 332 18.88 -4.39 7.44
CA PHE A 332 18.25 -3.57 6.40
C PHE A 332 18.11 -2.12 6.85
N LYS A 333 18.88 -1.25 6.21
CA LYS A 333 18.68 0.19 6.34
C LYS A 333 17.39 0.59 5.62
N ARG A 334 16.44 1.17 6.37
CA ARG A 334 15.19 1.69 5.80
C ARG A 334 15.47 2.81 4.79
N ASN A 335 14.71 2.79 3.70
CA ASN A 335 14.80 3.76 2.62
C ASN A 335 13.89 4.95 2.93
N ASN A 336 14.43 6.02 3.51
CA ASN A 336 13.66 7.22 3.80
C ASN A 336 13.18 7.87 2.49
N LEU A 337 11.89 8.22 2.44
CA LEU A 337 11.23 8.67 1.20
C LEU A 337 10.89 10.15 1.27
N LEU A 338 11.05 10.87 0.15
CA LEU A 338 10.50 12.21 -0.03
C LEU A 338 9.47 12.19 -1.16
N PHE A 339 8.21 12.40 -0.81
CA PHE A 339 7.10 12.54 -1.75
C PHE A 339 6.99 13.99 -2.23
N VAL A 340 7.25 14.19 -3.52
CA VAL A 340 7.24 15.49 -4.19
C VAL A 340 6.05 15.58 -5.14
N GLY A 341 5.19 16.57 -5.00
CA GLY A 341 4.02 16.70 -5.88
C GLY A 341 3.11 17.86 -5.54
N ARG A 342 2.20 18.21 -6.45
CA ARG A 342 1.24 19.31 -6.22
C ARG A 342 0.31 19.01 -5.02
N PRO A 343 -0.30 20.03 -4.40
CA PRO A 343 -1.40 19.80 -3.45
C PRO A 343 -2.44 18.85 -4.07
N LYS A 344 -3.04 17.99 -3.23
CA LYS A 344 -4.06 16.99 -3.65
C LYS A 344 -3.56 15.85 -4.56
N SER A 345 -2.25 15.72 -4.80
CA SER A 345 -1.70 14.61 -5.59
C SER A 345 -1.73 13.21 -4.92
N GLY A 346 -2.41 13.05 -3.78
CA GLY A 346 -2.52 11.77 -3.07
C GLY A 346 -1.31 11.38 -2.18
N ARG A 347 -0.29 12.24 -2.03
CA ARG A 347 0.94 11.94 -1.26
C ARG A 347 0.67 11.39 0.14
N SER A 348 -0.18 12.07 0.91
CA SER A 348 -0.55 11.64 2.26
C SER A 348 -1.37 10.35 2.26
N SER A 349 -2.23 10.14 1.26
CA SER A 349 -2.99 8.89 1.11
C SER A 349 -2.06 7.70 0.88
N TRP A 350 -0.99 7.86 0.10
CA TRP A 350 0.00 6.80 -0.11
C TRP A 350 0.86 6.52 1.13
N SER A 351 1.22 7.56 1.89
CA SER A 351 1.94 7.37 3.17
C SER A 351 1.06 6.66 4.20
N GLU A 352 -0.22 7.04 4.27
CA GLU A 352 -1.21 6.39 5.12
C GLU A 352 -1.44 4.95 4.73
N ALA A 353 -1.61 4.70 3.43
CA ALA A 353 -1.82 3.36 2.91
C ALA A 353 -0.64 2.43 3.15
N LEU A 354 0.59 2.97 3.06
CA LEU A 354 1.78 2.21 3.43
C LEU A 354 1.80 1.88 4.93
N ALA A 355 1.42 2.82 5.80
CA ALA A 355 1.35 2.56 7.24
C ALA A 355 0.27 1.53 7.59
N HIS A 356 -0.91 1.60 6.95
CA HIS A 356 -1.97 0.61 7.08
C HIS A 356 -1.50 -0.78 6.61
N PHE A 357 -0.92 -0.86 5.41
CA PHE A 357 -0.37 -2.10 4.86
C PHE A 357 0.67 -2.72 5.80
N LEU A 358 1.49 -1.87 6.42
CA LEU A 358 2.50 -2.29 7.38
C LEU A 358 1.93 -2.64 8.75
N ARG A 359 0.66 -2.33 9.08
CA ARG A 359 0.15 -2.40 10.46
C ARG A 359 1.02 -1.61 11.45
N ALA A 360 1.60 -0.51 10.95
CA ALA A 360 2.49 0.36 11.70
C ALA A 360 1.73 1.56 12.25
N THR A 361 2.19 2.07 13.39
CA THR A 361 1.64 3.33 13.92
C THR A 361 2.08 4.49 13.03
N LEU A 362 1.13 5.30 12.57
CA LEU A 362 1.40 6.49 11.77
C LEU A 362 1.46 7.73 12.67
N VAL A 363 2.60 8.42 12.67
CA VAL A 363 2.79 9.69 13.38
C VAL A 363 2.98 10.82 12.37
N ARG A 364 2.07 11.79 12.35
CA ARG A 364 2.10 12.96 11.48
C ARG A 364 2.68 14.17 12.20
N VAL A 365 3.75 14.72 11.63
CA VAL A 365 4.45 15.90 12.13
C VAL A 365 4.33 17.01 11.09
N ASP A 366 3.72 18.12 11.47
CA ASP A 366 3.62 19.32 10.64
C ASP A 366 3.97 20.57 11.46
N LYS A 367 3.87 21.75 10.83
CA LYS A 367 4.09 23.02 11.55
C LYS A 367 3.06 23.22 12.67
N LYS A 368 1.80 22.82 12.44
CA LYS A 368 0.69 22.99 13.39
C LYS A 368 0.85 22.09 14.62
N SER A 369 1.58 20.98 14.50
CA SER A 369 1.97 20.09 15.59
C SER A 369 2.63 20.81 16.76
N PHE A 370 3.25 21.97 16.50
CA PHE A 370 4.04 22.74 17.46
C PHE A 370 3.43 24.10 17.83
N VAL A 371 2.21 24.40 17.38
CA VAL A 371 1.54 25.69 17.58
C VAL A 371 0.34 25.51 18.51
N ARG A 372 0.26 26.34 19.57
CA ARG A 372 -0.89 26.42 20.50
C ARG A 372 -1.31 25.07 21.14
N LYS A 373 -0.33 24.23 21.51
CA LYS A 373 -0.59 23.00 22.28
C LYS A 373 -0.28 23.19 23.76
N PRO A 374 -0.98 22.49 24.67
CA PRO A 374 -0.72 22.56 26.11
C PRO A 374 0.68 22.02 26.47
N ILE A 375 1.27 21.18 25.62
CA ILE A 375 2.58 20.58 25.80
C ILE A 375 3.65 21.38 25.03
N SER A 376 4.81 21.60 25.65
CA SER A 376 5.92 22.30 25.01
C SER A 376 6.45 21.55 23.79
N ARG A 377 6.99 22.28 22.80
CA ARG A 377 7.52 21.70 21.55
C ARG A 377 8.60 20.65 21.80
N GLN A 378 9.47 20.90 22.78
CA GLN A 378 10.53 19.97 23.17
C GLN A 378 9.96 18.69 23.78
N LYS A 379 8.95 18.80 24.67
CA LYS A 379 8.26 17.64 25.24
C LYS A 379 7.56 16.81 24.16
N ILE A 380 6.98 17.45 23.14
CA ILE A 380 6.40 16.74 21.99
C ILE A 380 7.48 15.93 21.25
N CYS A 381 8.61 16.55 20.90
CA CYS A 381 9.72 15.84 20.26
C CYS A 381 10.26 14.69 21.12
N GLN A 382 10.40 14.90 22.43
CA GLN A 382 10.82 13.86 23.37
C GLN A 382 9.84 12.70 23.41
N LYS A 383 8.53 12.96 23.45
CA LYS A 383 7.49 11.92 23.42
C LYS A 383 7.49 11.13 22.12
N ILE A 384 7.66 11.78 20.97
CA ILE A 384 7.82 11.09 19.68
C ILE A 384 9.05 10.19 19.69
N LEU A 385 10.20 10.72 20.11
CA LEU A 385 11.46 9.96 20.16
C LEU A 385 11.41 8.82 21.17
N GLN A 386 10.74 9.02 22.30
CA GLN A 386 10.54 8.01 23.33
C GLN A 386 9.64 6.89 22.81
N PHE A 387 8.49 7.25 22.23
CA PHE A 387 7.59 6.28 21.59
C PHE A 387 8.33 5.43 20.57
N ILE A 388 9.09 6.06 19.68
CA ILE A 388 9.85 5.38 18.62
C ILE A 388 10.98 4.51 19.15
N ARG A 389 11.55 4.86 20.31
CA ARG A 389 12.57 4.04 20.96
C ARG A 389 11.95 2.77 21.55
N GLU A 390 10.75 2.89 22.10
CA GLU A 390 10.04 1.79 22.77
C GLU A 390 9.26 0.92 21.77
N ASP A 391 8.72 1.51 20.72
CA ASP A 391 8.08 0.83 19.60
C ASP A 391 8.59 1.39 18.27
N ALA A 392 9.64 0.75 17.78
CA ALA A 392 10.28 1.20 16.56
C ALA A 392 9.42 0.95 15.29
N TYR A 393 8.34 0.18 15.38
CA TYR A 393 7.52 -0.17 14.22
C TYR A 393 6.49 0.92 13.89
N ALA A 394 7.02 2.10 13.58
CA ALA A 394 6.28 3.30 13.28
C ALA A 394 6.70 3.89 11.92
N VAL A 395 5.73 4.54 11.29
CA VAL A 395 5.91 5.39 10.11
C VAL A 395 5.74 6.84 10.57
N VAL A 396 6.74 7.68 10.32
CA VAL A 396 6.69 9.10 10.67
C VAL A 396 6.60 9.94 9.39
N GLU A 397 5.47 10.60 9.21
CA GLU A 397 5.19 11.49 8.08
C GLU A 397 5.49 12.94 8.48
N PHE A 398 6.42 13.59 7.78
CA PHE A 398 6.70 15.02 7.90
C PHE A 398 6.00 15.79 6.78
N ASN A 399 4.93 16.49 7.15
CA ASN A 399 4.16 17.30 6.22
C ASN A 399 4.72 18.71 6.05
N ASN A 400 4.59 19.22 4.82
CA ASN A 400 4.91 20.59 4.46
C ASN A 400 6.40 20.95 4.68
N LEU A 401 7.30 20.15 4.13
CA LEU A 401 8.76 20.37 4.21
C LEU A 401 9.25 21.62 3.46
N GLU A 402 8.36 22.34 2.77
CA GLU A 402 8.60 23.63 2.12
C GLU A 402 9.11 24.70 3.10
N ILE A 403 8.92 24.50 4.41
CA ILE A 403 9.59 25.31 5.45
C ILE A 403 11.11 25.29 5.31
N PHE A 404 11.69 24.27 4.66
CA PHE A 404 13.11 24.11 4.36
C PHE A 404 13.50 24.52 2.94
N LYS A 405 12.62 25.14 2.16
CA LYS A 405 12.94 25.62 0.80
C LYS A 405 14.18 26.53 0.81
N THR A 406 15.11 26.33 -0.13
CA THR A 406 16.38 27.08 -0.21
C THR A 406 16.14 28.59 -0.35
N THR A 407 15.14 28.97 -1.15
CA THR A 407 14.76 30.37 -1.42
C THR A 407 13.91 30.99 -0.31
N SER A 408 13.55 30.23 0.74
CA SER A 408 12.69 30.73 1.81
C SER A 408 13.46 31.74 2.67
N ARG A 409 13.13 33.02 2.50
CA ARG A 409 13.59 34.13 3.37
C ARG A 409 13.08 34.02 4.81
N SER A 410 12.31 32.99 5.16
CA SER A 410 11.77 32.85 6.51
C SER A 410 12.94 32.77 7.51
N ARG A 411 13.01 33.75 8.44
CA ARG A 411 13.93 33.74 9.59
C ARG A 411 14.00 32.33 10.19
N LYS A 412 15.17 31.93 10.70
CA LYS A 412 15.38 30.67 11.45
C LYS A 412 14.37 30.57 12.61
N THR A 413 13.14 30.13 12.35
CA THR A 413 12.12 29.99 13.38
C THR A 413 12.53 28.85 14.29
N VAL A 414 12.23 28.97 15.58
CA VAL A 414 12.45 27.89 16.55
C VAL A 414 11.81 26.60 16.05
N THR A 415 10.59 26.68 15.48
CA THR A 415 9.89 25.54 14.88
C THR A 415 10.68 24.87 13.75
N LYS A 416 11.29 25.63 12.83
CA LYS A 416 12.14 25.07 11.76
C LYS A 416 13.35 24.32 12.32
N LYS A 417 14.00 24.85 13.36
CA LYS A 417 15.10 24.17 14.07
C LYS A 417 14.64 22.90 14.76
N THR A 418 13.50 22.96 15.47
CA THR A 418 12.91 21.81 16.17
C THR A 418 12.55 20.67 15.21
N ILE A 419 11.85 20.98 14.11
CA ILE A 419 11.49 19.97 13.10
C ILE A 419 12.75 19.36 12.47
N ARG A 420 13.76 20.18 12.13
CA ARG A 420 15.03 19.66 11.59
C ARG A 420 15.73 18.74 12.57
N SER A 421 15.81 19.12 13.85
CA SER A 421 16.42 18.30 14.88
C SER A 421 15.71 16.96 15.02
N LEU A 422 14.38 16.96 15.07
CA LEU A 422 13.58 15.75 15.14
C LEU A 422 13.79 14.87 13.90
N LEU A 423 13.75 15.47 12.70
CA LEU A 423 13.98 14.77 11.44
C LEU A 423 15.37 14.12 11.40
N THR A 424 16.43 14.82 11.82
CA THR A 424 17.78 14.26 11.94
C THR A 424 17.82 13.06 12.89
N SER A 425 17.22 13.18 14.07
CA SER A 425 17.21 12.09 15.06
C SER A 425 16.47 10.85 14.56
N LEU A 426 15.35 11.04 13.85
CA LEU A 426 14.55 9.94 13.32
C LEU A 426 15.17 9.27 12.11
N THR A 427 15.76 10.05 11.20
CA THR A 427 16.43 9.52 10.01
C THR A 427 17.73 8.77 10.33
N ALA A 428 18.32 9.04 11.49
CA ALA A 428 19.44 8.26 12.03
C ALA A 428 19.00 6.94 12.69
N ASN A 429 17.72 6.77 13.04
CA ASN A 429 17.21 5.54 13.61
C ASN A 429 16.90 4.52 12.49
N PRO A 430 17.62 3.39 12.40
CA PRO A 430 17.41 2.42 11.32
C PRO A 430 16.05 1.72 11.40
N PHE A 431 15.42 1.76 12.56
CA PHE A 431 14.18 1.07 12.84
C PHE A 431 12.95 1.94 12.64
N VAL A 432 13.01 3.19 12.17
CA VAL A 432 11.81 4.01 11.84
C VAL A 432 11.76 4.31 10.36
N GLN A 433 10.54 4.25 9.79
CA GLN A 433 10.33 4.66 8.40
C GLN A 433 9.97 6.14 8.38
N VAL A 434 10.80 6.97 7.75
CA VAL A 434 10.53 8.40 7.60
C VAL A 434 10.04 8.71 6.19
N ILE A 435 8.94 9.45 6.10
CA ILE A 435 8.36 9.94 4.85
C ILE A 435 8.23 11.45 4.94
N GLY A 436 8.88 12.17 4.03
CA GLY A 436 8.71 13.60 3.86
C GLY A 436 7.68 13.90 2.78
N ILE A 437 6.87 14.95 2.98
CA ILE A 437 5.92 15.43 1.98
C ILE A 437 6.24 16.89 1.64
N SER A 438 6.43 17.16 0.35
CA SER A 438 6.78 18.48 -0.19
C SER A 438 6.18 18.70 -1.57
N THR A 439 5.88 19.94 -1.93
CA THR A 439 5.49 20.35 -3.28
C THR A 439 6.68 20.57 -4.22
N THR A 440 7.90 20.60 -3.67
CA THR A 440 9.13 20.88 -4.42
C THR A 440 10.29 20.06 -3.89
N ASP A 441 11.24 19.71 -4.76
CA ASP A 441 12.53 19.14 -4.39
C ASP A 441 13.61 20.22 -4.13
N ASP A 442 13.28 21.51 -4.26
CA ASP A 442 14.15 22.65 -3.95
C ASP A 442 14.23 22.91 -2.42
N LEU A 443 14.58 21.87 -1.66
CA LEU A 443 14.77 21.94 -0.22
C LEU A 443 16.25 22.13 0.12
N ASP A 444 16.53 22.60 1.34
CA ASP A 444 17.88 22.64 1.91
C ASP A 444 18.61 21.32 1.61
N PRO A 445 19.79 21.33 0.95
CA PRO A 445 20.52 20.12 0.58
C PRO A 445 20.79 19.18 1.76
N VAL A 446 20.92 19.70 2.98
CA VAL A 446 21.10 18.88 4.18
C VAL A 446 19.83 18.09 4.50
N VAL A 447 18.65 18.68 4.29
CA VAL A 447 17.36 18.00 4.46
C VAL A 447 17.14 16.99 3.34
N LEU A 448 17.45 17.35 2.08
CA LEU A 448 17.33 16.41 0.95
C LEU A 448 18.17 15.14 1.14
N LYS A 449 19.39 15.27 1.68
CA LYS A 449 20.28 14.13 1.95
C LYS A 449 19.77 13.16 3.00
N MET A 450 18.77 13.53 3.79
CA MET A 450 18.14 12.63 4.78
C MET A 450 17.19 11.62 4.14
N PHE A 451 16.78 11.86 2.91
CA PHE A 451 15.91 10.98 2.13
C PHE A 451 16.74 10.26 1.07
N ASN A 452 16.60 8.95 0.99
CA ASN A 452 17.34 8.11 0.04
C ASN A 452 16.67 8.10 -1.34
N SER A 453 15.35 8.31 -1.38
CA SER A 453 14.55 8.25 -2.59
C SER A 453 13.56 9.41 -2.65
N LEU A 454 13.55 10.11 -3.79
CA LEU A 454 12.59 11.16 -4.12
C LEU A 454 11.59 10.60 -5.10
N ILE A 455 10.31 10.68 -4.74
CA ILE A 455 9.20 10.16 -5.53
C ILE A 455 8.37 11.34 -6.02
N TYR A 456 8.36 11.55 -7.32
CA TYR A 456 7.60 12.62 -7.97
C TYR A 456 6.24 12.09 -8.41
N PHE A 457 5.20 12.66 -7.82
CA PHE A 457 3.82 12.47 -8.21
C PHE A 457 3.57 13.33 -9.45
N ASN A 458 3.64 12.67 -10.60
CA ASN A 458 3.51 13.30 -11.91
C ASN A 458 2.04 13.54 -12.27
N GLN A 459 1.82 14.15 -13.43
CA GLN A 459 0.50 14.14 -14.05
C GLN A 459 0.13 12.72 -14.46
N LEU A 460 -1.10 12.35 -14.17
CA LEU A 460 -1.67 11.05 -14.53
C LEU A 460 -1.80 10.94 -16.04
N ASP A 461 -1.44 9.77 -16.57
CA ASP A 461 -1.70 9.41 -17.96
C ASP A 461 -3.20 9.15 -18.20
N ASN A 462 -3.60 9.00 -19.46
CA ASN A 462 -5.03 8.84 -19.79
C ASN A 462 -5.65 7.59 -19.15
N PHE A 463 -4.88 6.50 -19.04
CA PHE A 463 -5.35 5.25 -18.44
C PHE A 463 -5.51 5.42 -16.93
N GLU A 464 -4.50 5.99 -16.25
CA GLU A 464 -4.54 6.25 -14.82
C GLU A 464 -5.68 7.19 -14.43
N ARG A 465 -5.95 8.23 -15.24
CA ARG A 465 -7.11 9.11 -15.02
C ARG A 465 -8.43 8.36 -15.20
N PHE A 466 -8.54 7.53 -16.23
CA PHE A 466 -9.74 6.75 -16.48
C PHE A 466 -10.01 5.78 -15.32
N ASP A 467 -8.98 5.05 -14.88
CA ASP A 467 -9.06 4.12 -13.75
C ASP A 467 -9.40 4.84 -12.44
N MET A 468 -8.86 6.05 -12.23
CA MET A 468 -9.21 6.89 -11.08
C MET A 468 -10.69 7.27 -11.09
N ILE A 469 -11.21 7.72 -12.24
CA ILE A 469 -12.61 8.11 -12.40
C ILE A 469 -13.53 6.90 -12.19
N THR A 470 -13.24 5.77 -12.83
CA THR A 470 -14.08 4.57 -12.72
C THR A 470 -14.05 3.98 -11.32
N SER A 471 -12.88 3.91 -10.68
CA SER A 471 -12.76 3.42 -9.29
C SER A 471 -13.51 4.32 -8.31
N THR A 472 -13.38 5.65 -8.46
CA THR A 472 -14.13 6.61 -7.62
C THR A 472 -15.63 6.43 -7.77
N LEU A 473 -16.12 6.39 -9.02
CA LEU A 473 -17.55 6.19 -9.29
C LEU A 473 -18.06 4.84 -8.77
N ALA A 474 -17.26 3.78 -8.89
CA ALA A 474 -17.61 2.45 -8.41
C ALA A 474 -17.77 2.45 -6.88
N GLN A 475 -16.82 3.07 -6.15
CA GLN A 475 -16.89 3.23 -4.70
C GLN A 475 -18.10 4.07 -4.26
N ARG A 476 -18.41 5.15 -4.98
CA ARG A 476 -19.58 5.99 -4.67
C ARG A 476 -20.89 5.24 -4.92
N LEU A 477 -20.95 4.44 -5.98
CA LEU A 477 -22.09 3.59 -6.32
C LEU A 477 -22.32 2.50 -5.27
N THR A 478 -21.28 1.78 -4.86
CA THR A 478 -21.40 0.73 -3.82
C THR A 478 -21.72 1.32 -2.45
N GLY A 479 -21.20 2.51 -2.15
CA GLY A 479 -21.49 3.25 -0.93
C GLY A 479 -22.85 3.98 -0.92
N GLY A 480 -23.66 3.87 -1.97
CA GLY A 480 -24.99 4.50 -2.05
C GLY A 480 -24.98 6.04 -2.15
N THR A 481 -23.82 6.66 -2.37
CA THR A 481 -23.67 8.13 -2.51
C THR A 481 -23.79 8.60 -3.95
N LEU A 482 -23.72 7.68 -4.92
CA LEU A 482 -24.03 7.96 -6.32
C LEU A 482 -25.44 7.42 -6.63
N PRO A 483 -26.45 8.29 -6.79
CA PRO A 483 -27.85 7.85 -6.97
C PRO A 483 -28.04 7.11 -8.30
N ASP A 484 -27.38 7.57 -9.36
CA ASP A 484 -27.43 6.93 -10.68
C ASP A 484 -26.05 6.83 -11.35
N PRO A 485 -25.75 5.72 -12.03
CA PRO A 485 -24.49 5.56 -12.77
C PRO A 485 -24.47 6.47 -14.01
N PRO A 486 -23.34 7.15 -14.30
CA PRO A 486 -23.29 8.06 -15.42
C PRO A 486 -23.39 7.33 -16.76
N THR A 487 -24.14 7.90 -17.71
CA THR A 487 -24.33 7.32 -19.05
C THR A 487 -23.04 7.26 -19.89
N ARG A 488 -22.03 8.09 -19.59
CA ARG A 488 -20.72 8.11 -20.26
C ARG A 488 -19.60 8.61 -19.33
N THR A 489 -18.52 7.85 -19.18
CA THR A 489 -17.31 8.24 -18.42
C THR A 489 -16.27 8.99 -19.26
N VAL A 490 -16.31 8.85 -20.60
CA VAL A 490 -15.34 9.44 -21.55
C VAL A 490 -15.36 10.98 -21.55
N ARG A 491 -16.51 11.61 -21.25
CA ARG A 491 -16.58 13.08 -21.14
C ARG A 491 -15.77 13.59 -19.94
N THR A 492 -15.83 12.86 -18.83
CA THR A 492 -15.10 13.19 -17.60
C THR A 492 -13.59 13.10 -17.81
N GLU A 493 -13.11 12.09 -18.54
CA GLU A 493 -11.68 11.96 -18.88
C GLU A 493 -11.15 13.21 -19.60
N LYS A 494 -11.87 13.73 -20.60
CA LYS A 494 -11.50 14.97 -21.32
C LYS A 494 -11.50 16.19 -20.41
N MET A 495 -12.46 16.27 -19.48
CA MET A 495 -12.59 17.37 -18.53
C MET A 495 -11.50 17.36 -17.45
N THR A 496 -10.89 16.20 -17.20
CA THR A 496 -9.84 16.00 -16.18
C THR A 496 -8.42 16.14 -16.71
N LYS A 497 -8.25 16.64 -17.94
CA LYS A 497 -6.92 16.85 -18.52
C LYS A 497 -6.09 17.80 -17.64
N ASN A 498 -4.86 17.37 -17.32
CA ASN A 498 -3.91 18.08 -16.45
C ASN A 498 -4.28 18.18 -14.96
N MET A 499 -5.37 17.54 -14.53
CA MET A 499 -5.72 17.44 -13.11
C MET A 499 -4.92 16.34 -12.43
N ASN A 500 -4.59 16.54 -11.15
CA ASN A 500 -4.02 15.52 -10.28
C ASN A 500 -5.12 14.70 -9.58
N CYS A 501 -4.75 13.61 -8.89
CA CYS A 501 -5.72 12.64 -8.34
C CYS A 501 -6.86 13.30 -7.54
N GLY A 502 -6.55 14.17 -6.58
CA GLY A 502 -7.58 14.79 -5.75
C GLY A 502 -8.41 15.82 -6.50
N GLU A 503 -7.84 16.55 -7.46
CA GLU A 503 -8.62 17.43 -8.34
C GLU A 503 -9.60 16.64 -9.22
N ILE A 504 -9.22 15.42 -9.64
CA ILE A 504 -10.11 14.52 -10.38
C ILE A 504 -11.25 14.04 -9.50
N ILE A 505 -10.95 13.56 -8.28
CA ILE A 505 -11.97 13.08 -7.33
C ILE A 505 -12.97 14.19 -7.03
N GLU A 506 -12.51 15.39 -6.69
CA GLU A 506 -13.36 16.54 -6.44
C GLU A 506 -14.24 16.89 -7.67
N LYS A 507 -13.66 16.80 -8.87
CA LYS A 507 -14.42 17.07 -10.11
C LYS A 507 -15.49 16.00 -10.35
N VAL A 508 -15.18 14.73 -10.09
CA VAL A 508 -16.13 13.61 -10.20
C VAL A 508 -17.27 13.80 -9.20
N ASP A 509 -16.96 14.06 -7.93
CA ASP A 509 -17.95 14.26 -6.87
C ASP A 509 -18.86 15.46 -7.18
N ALA A 510 -18.29 16.60 -7.59
CA ALA A 510 -19.08 17.77 -7.98
C ALA A 510 -19.97 17.54 -9.22
N THR A 511 -19.58 16.61 -10.11
CA THR A 511 -20.34 16.35 -11.34
C THR A 511 -21.47 15.33 -11.14
N PHE A 512 -21.26 14.36 -10.24
CA PHE A 512 -22.12 13.18 -10.14
C PHE A 512 -22.73 12.91 -8.76
N VAL A 513 -22.14 13.43 -7.67
CA VAL A 513 -22.56 13.13 -6.28
C VAL A 513 -23.36 14.27 -5.66
N GLN A 514 -23.00 15.53 -5.93
CA GLN A 514 -23.64 16.71 -5.32
C GLN A 514 -24.93 17.20 -6.05
N LYS A 515 -25.78 16.29 -6.52
CA LYS A 515 -27.05 16.67 -7.16
C LYS A 515 -28.26 16.42 -6.28
#